data_AF-A0A6B3RRF9-F1
#
_entry.id   AF-A0A6B3RRF9-F1
#
_cell.length_a   1.000
_cell.length_b   1.000
_cell.length_c   1.000
_cell.angle_alpha   90.00
_cell.angle_beta   90.00
_cell.angle_gamma   90.00
#
_symmetry.space_group_name_H-M   'P 1'
#
loop_
_entity.id
_entity.type
_entity.pdbx_description
1 polymer ?
#
loop_
_entity_poly.entity_id
_entity_poly.type
_entity_poly.pdbx_seq_one_letter_code
_entity_poly.pdbx_strand_id
1 'polypeptide(L)'
;MGAGIATALLLLGSQVHLIERTADIAAAALDADTLAVSVKRGAIAPEKADTALSRLTAGDDYATLADCPLVIEAVFEDMTVKQQVFARLDEVMPPDAVPASNTSYLDVNVLAAQTRDPSRILGLHFFASAMGLFGLTLNTGRTKGRVFRIHAG
;
A
#
# COMPACT_ATOMS: atom_id res chain seq x y z
N MET A 1 -5.16 7.22 -4.28
CA MET A 1 -4.45 6.00 -4.74
C MET A 1 -4.53 4.88 -3.71
N GLY A 2 -4.27 5.14 -2.41
CA GLY A 2 -4.30 4.12 -1.34
C GLY A 2 -5.50 3.17 -1.37
N ALA A 3 -6.74 3.68 -1.36
CA ALA A 3 -7.95 2.86 -1.43
C ALA A 3 -8.03 1.96 -2.69
N GLY A 4 -7.53 2.44 -3.84
CA GLY A 4 -7.49 1.66 -5.08
C GLY A 4 -6.47 0.53 -5.03
N ILE A 5 -5.29 0.80 -4.47
CA ILE A 5 -4.25 -0.22 -4.24
C ILE A 5 -4.76 -1.28 -3.25
N ALA A 6 -5.36 -0.84 -2.14
CA ALA A 6 -5.97 -1.74 -1.14
C ALA A 6 -7.03 -2.64 -1.80
N THR A 7 -7.95 -2.05 -2.58
CA THR A 7 -8.98 -2.82 -3.31
C THR A 7 -8.36 -3.86 -4.24
N ALA A 8 -7.33 -3.49 -5.00
CA ALA A 8 -6.64 -4.43 -5.90
C ALA A 8 -6.03 -5.61 -5.14
N LEU A 9 -5.33 -5.34 -4.02
CA LEU A 9 -4.71 -6.38 -3.19
C LEU A 9 -5.74 -7.31 -2.53
N LEU A 10 -6.86 -6.75 -2.05
CA LEU A 10 -7.96 -7.54 -1.48
C LEU A 10 -8.61 -8.48 -2.51
N LEU A 11 -8.80 -7.99 -3.75
CA LEU A 11 -9.35 -8.78 -4.86
C LEU A 11 -8.40 -9.88 -5.34
N LEU A 12 -7.10 -9.74 -5.07
CA LEU A 12 -6.06 -10.77 -5.25
C LEU A 12 -5.92 -11.70 -4.04
N GLY A 13 -6.78 -11.57 -3.02
CA GLY A 13 -6.81 -12.47 -1.87
C GLY A 13 -5.86 -12.10 -0.73
N SER A 14 -5.20 -10.95 -0.79
CA SER A 14 -4.29 -10.49 0.27
C SER A 14 -5.05 -10.03 1.52
N GLN A 15 -4.45 -10.18 2.70
CA GLN A 15 -4.84 -9.42 3.89
C GLN A 15 -4.29 -8.00 3.77
N VAL A 16 -5.12 -7.00 4.08
CA VAL A 16 -4.75 -5.58 3.91
C VAL A 16 -5.09 -4.80 5.16
N HIS A 17 -4.07 -4.09 5.66
CA HIS A 17 -4.21 -3.07 6.69
C HIS A 17 -4.16 -1.70 6.02
N LEU A 18 -5.29 -0.98 5.98
CA LEU A 18 -5.35 0.38 5.47
C LEU A 18 -5.15 1.36 6.64
N ILE A 19 -4.03 2.07 6.61
CA ILE A 19 -3.72 3.14 7.56
C ILE A 19 -4.04 4.49 6.92
N GLU A 20 -4.89 5.27 7.58
CA GLU A 20 -5.20 6.65 7.24
C GLU A 20 -4.85 7.60 8.40
N ARG A 21 -5.03 8.91 8.18
CA ARG A 21 -4.67 9.92 9.20
C ARG A 21 -5.50 9.81 10.49
N THR A 22 -6.72 9.32 10.37
CA THR A 22 -7.68 9.19 11.47
C THR A 22 -8.60 8.00 11.20
N ALA A 23 -9.10 7.36 12.26
CA ALA A 23 -9.97 6.20 12.16
C ALA A 23 -11.27 6.44 11.38
N ASP A 24 -11.84 7.65 11.43
CA ASP A 24 -13.04 8.04 10.66
C ASP A 24 -12.75 8.10 9.16
N ILE A 25 -11.59 8.67 8.77
CA ILE A 25 -11.14 8.65 7.36
C ILE A 25 -10.86 7.21 6.93
N ALA A 26 -10.24 6.39 7.78
CA ALA A 26 -9.96 4.99 7.49
C ALA A 26 -11.25 4.19 7.22
N ALA A 27 -12.27 4.39 8.07
CA ALA A 27 -13.57 3.76 7.90
C ALA A 27 -14.27 4.22 6.61
N ALA A 28 -14.19 5.51 6.28
CA ALA A 28 -14.77 6.08 5.07
C ALA A 28 -14.03 5.70 3.78
N ALA A 29 -12.71 5.46 3.84
CA ALA A 29 -11.87 5.16 2.68
C ALA A 29 -12.24 3.84 1.99
N LEU A 30 -12.91 2.95 2.72
CA LEU A 30 -13.34 1.62 2.27
C LEU A 30 -14.85 1.45 2.30
N ASP A 31 -15.57 2.53 2.60
CA ASP A 31 -17.01 2.49 2.64
C ASP A 31 -17.52 2.22 1.22
N ALA A 32 -18.08 1.03 1.06
CA ALA A 32 -18.91 0.49 -0.01
C ALA A 32 -18.58 0.88 -1.47
N ASP A 33 -18.39 2.13 -1.84
CA ASP A 33 -18.42 2.63 -3.20
C ASP A 33 -17.41 1.99 -4.15
N THR A 34 -16.15 1.71 -3.79
CA THR A 34 -15.22 1.15 -4.79
C THR A 34 -15.58 -0.29 -5.18
N LEU A 35 -15.86 -1.14 -4.19
CA LEU A 35 -16.26 -2.53 -4.44
C LEU A 35 -17.74 -2.63 -4.85
N ALA A 36 -18.65 -1.87 -4.23
CA ALA A 36 -20.07 -1.84 -4.58
C ALA A 36 -20.30 -1.23 -5.97
N VAL A 37 -19.53 -0.21 -6.40
CA VAL A 37 -19.56 0.26 -7.80
C VAL A 37 -19.07 -0.84 -8.73
N SER A 38 -18.03 -1.60 -8.35
CA SER A 38 -17.53 -2.72 -9.14
C SER A 38 -18.56 -3.86 -9.25
N VAL A 39 -19.29 -4.17 -8.16
CA VAL A 39 -20.41 -5.13 -8.15
C VAL A 39 -21.58 -4.61 -9.00
N LYS A 40 -21.98 -3.35 -8.80
CA LYS A 40 -23.08 -2.71 -9.54
C LYS A 40 -22.82 -2.65 -11.05
N ARG A 41 -21.55 -2.53 -11.46
CA ARG A 41 -21.11 -2.59 -12.86
C ARG A 41 -20.92 -4.02 -13.39
N GLY A 42 -21.12 -5.04 -12.56
CA GLY A 42 -20.95 -6.45 -12.93
C GLY A 42 -19.49 -6.89 -13.13
N ALA A 43 -18.52 -6.10 -12.66
CA ALA A 43 -17.10 -6.41 -12.80
C ALA A 43 -16.64 -7.52 -11.83
N ILE A 44 -17.32 -7.64 -10.68
CA ILE A 44 -17.09 -8.68 -9.67
C ILE A 44 -18.42 -9.16 -9.10
N ALA A 45 -18.47 -10.42 -8.63
CA ALA A 45 -19.62 -10.96 -7.93
C ALA A 45 -19.75 -10.37 -6.51
N PRO A 46 -20.96 -10.21 -5.95
CA PRO A 46 -21.17 -9.73 -4.58
C PRO A 46 -20.39 -10.53 -3.54
N GLU A 47 -20.38 -11.85 -3.66
CA GLU A 47 -19.71 -12.76 -2.71
C GLU A 47 -18.19 -12.55 -2.72
N LYS A 48 -17.63 -12.19 -3.88
CA LYS A 48 -16.21 -11.84 -4.01
C LYS A 48 -15.90 -10.52 -3.31
N ALA A 49 -16.81 -9.55 -3.37
CA ALA A 49 -16.67 -8.29 -2.64
C ALA A 49 -16.73 -8.52 -1.12
N ASP A 50 -17.69 -9.30 -0.64
CA ASP A 50 -17.80 -9.64 0.79
C ASP A 50 -16.57 -10.38 1.31
N THR A 51 -16.08 -11.36 0.54
CA THR A 51 -14.85 -12.09 0.88
C THR A 51 -13.64 -11.16 0.90
N ALA A 52 -13.54 -10.22 -0.05
CA ALA A 52 -12.49 -9.22 -0.06
C ALA A 52 -12.55 -8.33 1.18
N LEU A 53 -13.73 -7.80 1.54
CA LEU A 53 -13.91 -6.97 2.73
C LEU A 53 -13.59 -7.71 4.03
N SER A 54 -13.78 -9.03 4.10
CA SER A 54 -13.43 -9.82 5.30
C SER A 54 -11.92 -9.86 5.61
N ARG A 55 -11.07 -9.54 4.62
CA ARG A 55 -9.59 -9.52 4.74
C ARG A 55 -9.02 -8.13 5.04
N LEU A 56 -9.89 -7.16 5.30
CA LEU A 56 -9.55 -5.76 5.43
C LEU A 56 -9.62 -5.32 6.88
N THR A 57 -8.54 -4.71 7.35
CA THR A 57 -8.51 -3.97 8.60
C THR A 57 -8.20 -2.51 8.27
N ALA A 58 -8.96 -1.56 8.81
CA ALA A 58 -8.76 -0.13 8.56
C ALA A 58 -8.65 0.63 9.88
N GLY A 59 -7.72 1.57 9.95
CA GLY A 59 -7.51 2.39 11.14
C GLY A 59 -6.44 3.45 10.95
N ASP A 60 -5.92 3.98 12.05
CA ASP A 60 -4.86 4.99 12.11
C ASP A 60 -3.65 4.56 12.96
N ASP A 61 -3.68 3.35 13.51
CA ASP A 61 -2.63 2.81 14.36
C ASP A 61 -1.56 2.04 13.57
N TYR A 62 -0.35 2.60 13.54
CA TYR A 62 0.83 2.00 12.90
C TYR A 62 1.32 0.74 13.61
N ALA A 63 0.98 0.52 14.89
CA ALA A 63 1.37 -0.70 15.60
C ALA A 63 0.75 -1.96 14.96
N THR A 64 -0.35 -1.82 14.23
CA THR A 64 -0.96 -2.92 13.47
C THR A 64 -0.13 -3.39 12.27
N LEU A 65 0.99 -2.72 11.96
CA LEU A 65 1.90 -3.06 10.86
C LEU A 65 3.13 -3.88 11.31
N ALA A 66 3.21 -4.26 12.59
CA ALA A 66 4.41 -4.89 13.17
C ALA A 66 4.75 -6.28 12.60
N ASP A 67 3.79 -6.95 11.97
CA ASP A 67 3.95 -8.25 11.29
C ASP A 67 3.77 -8.13 9.76
N CYS A 68 3.63 -6.91 9.24
CA CYS A 68 3.36 -6.68 7.83
C CYS A 68 4.66 -6.78 6.99
N PRO A 69 4.74 -7.72 6.03
CA PRO A 69 5.96 -7.91 5.24
C PRO A 69 6.18 -6.83 4.17
N LEU A 70 5.12 -6.11 3.78
CA LEU A 70 5.15 -5.08 2.73
C LEU A 70 4.19 -3.95 3.08
N VAL A 71 4.70 -2.72 3.16
CA VAL A 71 3.88 -1.51 3.27
C VAL A 71 4.03 -0.68 2.00
N ILE A 72 2.91 -0.16 1.48
CA ILE A 72 2.87 0.70 0.31
C ILE A 72 2.36 2.08 0.73
N GLU A 73 3.29 3.02 0.90
CA GLU A 73 2.99 4.41 1.22
C GLU A 73 2.38 5.11 -0.02
N ALA A 74 1.18 5.67 0.14
CA ALA A 74 0.45 6.40 -0.90
C ALA A 74 -0.19 7.69 -0.37
N VAL A 75 0.49 8.39 0.55
CA VAL A 75 0.14 9.70 1.06
C VAL A 75 0.44 10.81 0.05
N PHE A 76 0.11 12.05 0.42
CA PHE A 76 0.31 13.23 -0.42
C PHE A 76 1.74 13.33 -0.97
N GLU A 77 1.86 13.83 -2.19
CA GLU A 77 3.13 13.90 -2.93
C GLU A 77 4.01 15.06 -2.43
N ASP A 78 4.49 14.92 -1.19
CA ASP A 78 5.41 15.83 -0.52
C ASP A 78 6.51 15.04 0.21
N MET A 79 7.77 15.44 0.02
CA MET A 79 8.92 14.74 0.60
C MET A 79 8.89 14.73 2.12
N THR A 80 8.51 15.85 2.76
CA THR A 80 8.47 15.97 4.22
C THR A 80 7.39 15.06 4.79
N VAL A 81 6.20 15.05 4.20
CA VAL A 81 5.09 14.20 4.63
C VAL A 81 5.48 12.72 4.51
N LYS A 82 6.08 12.30 3.39
CA LYS A 82 6.53 10.92 3.21
C LYS A 82 7.64 10.54 4.19
N GLN A 83 8.62 11.41 4.43
CA GLN A 83 9.67 11.15 5.41
C GLN A 83 9.10 10.93 6.82
N GLN A 84 8.08 11.69 7.23
CA GLN A 84 7.39 11.48 8.51
C GLN A 84 6.70 10.10 8.59
N VAL A 85 6.07 9.66 7.50
CA VAL A 85 5.49 8.32 7.42
C VAL A 85 6.57 7.25 7.53
N PHE A 86 7.66 7.36 6.76
CA PHE A 86 8.75 6.39 6.78
C PHE A 86 9.47 6.32 8.14
N ALA A 87 9.59 7.44 8.86
CA ALA A 87 10.10 7.44 10.23
C ALA A 87 9.23 6.61 11.18
N ARG A 88 7.89 6.73 11.09
CA ARG A 88 6.97 5.88 11.87
C ARG A 88 7.05 4.41 11.46
N LEU A 89 7.16 4.12 10.16
CA LEU A 89 7.32 2.75 9.67
C LEU A 89 8.62 2.11 10.18
N ASP A 90 9.70 2.86 10.26
CA ASP A 90 10.98 2.38 10.80
C ASP A 90 10.92 2.00 12.28
N GLU A 91 10.00 2.59 13.04
CA GLU A 91 9.79 2.29 14.46
C GLU A 91 9.03 0.97 14.68
N VAL A 92 8.07 0.66 13.80
CA VAL A 92 7.12 -0.44 14.00
C VAL A 92 7.41 -1.67 13.16
N MET A 93 7.91 -1.50 11.93
CA MET A 93 8.05 -2.60 10.98
C MET A 93 9.25 -3.48 11.29
N PRO A 94 9.17 -4.80 11.07
CA PRO A 94 10.27 -5.70 11.32
C PRO A 94 11.40 -5.47 10.30
N PRO A 95 12.66 -5.82 10.63
CA PRO A 95 13.84 -5.49 9.82
C PRO A 95 13.85 -6.14 8.43
N ASP A 96 13.14 -7.25 8.25
CA ASP A 96 13.00 -7.99 7.00
C ASP A 96 11.82 -7.52 6.13
N ALA A 97 10.91 -6.71 6.68
CA ALA A 97 9.81 -6.12 5.91
C ALA A 97 10.30 -5.06 4.92
N VAL A 98 9.45 -4.78 3.94
CA VAL A 98 9.75 -3.93 2.78
C VAL A 98 8.83 -2.70 2.79
N PRO A 99 9.30 -1.53 3.23
CA PRO A 99 8.59 -0.28 3.03
C PRO A 99 8.77 0.21 1.59
N ALA A 100 7.68 0.51 0.89
CA ALA A 100 7.69 0.99 -0.48
C ALA A 100 6.88 2.28 -0.63
N SER A 101 7.32 3.21 -1.49
CA SER A 101 6.58 4.43 -1.82
C SER A 101 5.95 4.33 -3.21
N ASN A 102 4.68 4.72 -3.31
CA ASN A 102 3.94 4.87 -4.57
C ASN A 102 4.28 6.19 -5.32
N THR A 103 5.26 6.97 -4.85
CA THR A 103 5.62 8.26 -5.47
C THR A 103 5.85 8.13 -6.99
N SER A 104 5.37 9.13 -7.73
CA SER A 104 5.53 9.21 -9.18
C SER A 104 6.74 10.06 -9.58
N TYR A 105 7.18 10.99 -8.72
CA TYR A 105 8.17 12.01 -9.07
C TYR A 105 9.29 12.21 -8.07
N LEU A 106 9.11 11.83 -6.80
CA LEU A 106 10.12 12.07 -5.77
C LEU A 106 11.24 11.03 -5.85
N ASP A 107 12.47 11.47 -5.52
CA ASP A 107 13.61 10.56 -5.48
C ASP A 107 13.52 9.64 -4.25
N VAL A 108 13.22 8.37 -4.51
CA VAL A 108 13.16 7.32 -3.50
C VAL A 108 14.47 7.18 -2.74
N ASN A 109 15.63 7.49 -3.32
CA ASN A 109 16.90 7.43 -2.61
C ASN A 109 17.00 8.52 -1.54
N VAL A 110 16.43 9.71 -1.78
CA VAL A 110 16.37 10.79 -0.78
C VAL A 110 15.47 10.39 0.38
N LEU A 111 14.33 9.76 0.09
CA LEU A 111 13.43 9.22 1.10
C LEU A 111 14.10 8.10 1.92
N ALA A 112 14.71 7.13 1.23
CA ALA A 112 15.38 6.00 1.85
C ALA A 112 16.56 6.42 2.74
N ALA A 113 17.31 7.46 2.36
CA ALA A 113 18.45 7.95 3.14
C ALA A 113 18.07 8.47 4.55
N GLN A 114 16.79 8.76 4.80
CA GLN A 114 16.28 9.16 6.11
C GLN A 114 15.80 7.99 6.97
N THR A 115 15.94 6.75 6.48
CA THR A 115 15.52 5.54 7.18
C THR A 115 16.70 4.80 7.81
N ARG A 116 16.42 3.94 8.80
CA ARG A 116 17.40 3.12 9.52
C ARG A 116 18.13 2.13 8.60
N ASP A 117 17.40 1.54 7.66
CA ASP A 117 17.96 0.67 6.62
C ASP A 117 17.45 1.12 5.24
N PRO A 118 18.22 1.96 4.53
CA PRO A 118 17.86 2.38 3.18
C PRO A 118 17.81 1.21 2.17
N SER A 119 18.44 0.07 2.47
CA SER A 119 18.58 -1.07 1.56
C SER A 119 17.32 -1.94 1.43
N ARG A 120 16.28 -1.67 2.21
CA ARG A 120 14.96 -2.34 2.12
C ARG A 120 13.87 -1.45 1.52
N ILE A 121 14.18 -0.19 1.24
CA ILE A 121 13.20 0.77 0.71
C ILE A 121 13.08 0.62 -0.81
N LEU A 122 11.84 0.64 -1.31
CA LEU A 122 11.52 0.52 -2.73
C LEU A 122 10.64 1.67 -3.23
N GLY A 123 10.77 2.01 -4.51
CA GLY A 123 9.70 2.67 -5.24
C GLY A 123 8.79 1.62 -5.86
N LEU A 124 7.49 1.72 -5.60
CA LEU A 124 6.48 0.78 -6.06
C LEU A 124 5.30 1.57 -6.61
N HIS A 125 5.44 2.03 -7.86
CA HIS A 125 4.52 2.98 -8.46
C HIS A 125 3.37 2.26 -9.17
N PHE A 126 2.17 2.42 -8.62
CA PHE A 126 0.92 1.95 -9.21
C PHE A 126 0.31 3.01 -10.10
N PHE A 127 -0.21 2.58 -11.25
CA PHE A 127 -1.01 3.42 -12.13
C PHE A 127 -2.25 2.67 -12.60
N ALA A 128 -3.37 3.38 -12.67
CA ALA A 128 -4.60 2.85 -13.26
C ALA A 128 -4.49 2.93 -14.78
N SER A 129 -4.63 1.80 -15.47
CA SER A 129 -4.77 1.81 -16.92
C SER A 129 -6.22 2.08 -17.33
N ALA A 130 -6.42 2.62 -18.53
CA ALA A 130 -7.75 2.84 -19.10
C ALA A 130 -8.59 1.54 -19.23
N MET A 131 -7.94 0.38 -19.14
CA MET A 131 -8.58 -0.96 -19.19
C MET A 131 -8.89 -1.54 -17.80
N GLY A 132 -8.69 -0.79 -16.71
CA GLY A 132 -8.95 -1.26 -15.35
C GLY A 132 -7.89 -2.23 -14.79
N LEU A 133 -6.77 -2.45 -15.50
CA LEU A 133 -5.59 -3.10 -14.94
C LEU A 133 -4.75 -2.10 -14.13
N PHE A 134 -4.29 -2.53 -12.96
CA PHE A 134 -3.21 -1.85 -12.24
C PHE A 134 -1.86 -2.29 -12.81
N GLY A 135 -1.14 -1.34 -13.39
CA GLY A 135 0.26 -1.52 -13.73
C GLY A 135 1.14 -1.17 -12.54
N LEU A 136 2.30 -1.81 -12.47
CA LEU A 136 3.27 -1.62 -11.40
C LEU A 136 4.66 -1.41 -11.99
N THR A 137 5.36 -0.37 -11.54
CA THR A 137 6.79 -0.17 -11.81
C THR A 137 7.57 -0.27 -10.51
N LEU A 138 8.63 -1.08 -10.52
CA LEU A 138 9.56 -1.24 -9.40
C LEU A 138 10.80 -0.37 -9.63
N ASN A 139 11.10 0.51 -8.68
CA ASN A 139 12.36 1.26 -8.61
C ASN A 139 13.20 0.73 -7.44
N THR A 140 14.31 0.08 -7.78
CA THR A 140 15.23 -0.57 -6.84
C THR A 140 16.43 0.28 -6.46
N GLY A 141 16.43 1.60 -6.72
CA GLY A 141 17.44 2.56 -6.24
C GLY A 141 18.84 1.97 -5.91
N ARG A 142 19.27 2.04 -4.65
CA ARG A 142 20.47 1.35 -4.10
C ARG A 142 20.19 -0.06 -3.55
N THR A 143 18.98 -0.58 -3.70
CA THR A 143 18.50 -1.89 -3.25
C THR A 143 19.21 -3.00 -4.07
N LYS A 144 20.50 -3.24 -3.79
CA LYS A 144 21.30 -4.28 -4.48
C LYS A 144 20.94 -5.67 -3.94
N GLY A 145 20.54 -6.57 -4.85
CA GLY A 145 20.61 -8.02 -4.63
C GLY A 145 19.41 -8.71 -3.99
N ARG A 146 18.26 -8.04 -3.80
CA ARG A 146 17.03 -8.70 -3.34
C ARG A 146 16.10 -9.01 -4.51
N VAL A 147 15.69 -10.28 -4.63
CA VAL A 147 14.64 -10.74 -5.55
C VAL A 147 13.35 -10.79 -4.75
N PHE A 148 12.38 -9.94 -5.10
CA PHE A 148 11.08 -9.91 -4.44
C PHE A 148 10.12 -10.83 -5.19
N ARG A 149 9.53 -11.80 -4.48
CA ARG A 149 8.42 -12.59 -4.99
C ARG A 149 7.14 -12.09 -4.32
N ILE A 150 6.28 -11.45 -5.11
CA ILE A 150 4.94 -11.07 -4.66
C ILE A 150 4.06 -12.30 -4.85
N HIS A 151 3.63 -12.93 -3.76
CA HIS A 151 2.65 -13.99 -3.79
C HIS A 151 1.25 -13.36 -3.92
N ALA A 152 0.59 -13.54 -5.05
CA ALA A 152 -0.87 -13.50 -5.08
C ALA A 152 -1.35 -14.85 -4.54
N GLY A 153 -2.26 -14.83 -3.56
CA GLY A 153 -2.81 -16.05 -2.93
C GLY A 153 -3.55 -16.95 -3.91
#